data_AF-A0A8J8BHP5-F1
#
_entry.id   AF-A0A8J8BHP5-F1
#
_cell.length_a   1.000
_cell.length_b   1.000
_cell.length_c   1.000
_cell.angle_alpha   90.00
_cell.angle_beta   90.00
_cell.angle_gamma   90.00
#
_symmetry.space_group_name_H-M   'P 1'
#
loop_
_entity.id
_entity.type
_entity.pdbx_description
1 polymer ?
#
loop_
_entity_poly.entity_id
_entity_poly.type
_entity_poly.pdbx_seq_one_letter_code
_entity_poly.pdbx_strand_id
1 'polypeptide(L)'
;MLRMSISARTKEDLFRAAGSTCAICHRSLILESDGREGSHIAEMAHIVAQKPGGPRGGEPRPSEIDGVDNLILLCPSDHRMIDKLPFGPRLYPVATLRALKAEHEAWIEVDRRRPEPLQDDSSAVRAPVPVRAEEIVAVGGERYRLCALPEYAARSRNGKVPDRIEGSLVEQWSHDGGAVRCQGHAYREDGEGGHVWLRRVSAHASSAEGALWRRAVVDEAAVLVDRLPALTGLPSVLAVEATPTDVALVTGLPSVTSIDDFFADRGRSAAVVRVLFTGLETLCTALGALHDAGLAHRALHPGAILIDRRGRLHLRDLGRATDSAAGQSTGDGAEDVRALAEIVFFLITGSPPLATGPQVSASALNPVVPDRASAALIRALSAEPRERGDVRRLGRELRAALRVR
;
A
#
# COMPACT_ATOMS: atom_id res chain seq x y z
N MET A 1 52.96 -44.08 -14.28
CA MET A 1 51.75 -44.01 -13.44
C MET A 1 50.65 -43.40 -14.30
N LEU A 2 49.62 -44.17 -14.63
CA LEU A 2 48.49 -43.71 -15.46
C LEU A 2 47.81 -42.52 -14.78
N ARG A 3 47.68 -41.39 -15.49
CA ARG A 3 46.77 -40.31 -15.10
C ARG A 3 45.35 -40.88 -15.19
N MET A 4 44.78 -41.31 -14.08
CA MET A 4 43.35 -41.52 -14.02
C MET A 4 42.72 -40.13 -13.90
N SER A 5 42.07 -39.69 -14.96
CA SER A 5 41.21 -38.50 -14.95
C SER A 5 39.91 -38.83 -14.21
N ILE A 6 39.27 -37.81 -13.63
CA ILE A 6 37.92 -37.95 -13.03
C ILE A 6 37.00 -38.64 -14.06
N SER A 7 36.39 -39.76 -13.65
CA SER A 7 35.57 -40.59 -14.53
C SER A 7 34.33 -39.84 -15.01
N ALA A 8 33.82 -40.14 -16.21
CA ALA A 8 32.61 -39.50 -16.74
C ALA A 8 31.41 -39.63 -15.78
N ARG A 9 31.24 -40.82 -15.19
CA ARG A 9 30.20 -41.09 -14.19
C ARG A 9 30.35 -40.20 -12.96
N THR A 10 31.56 -40.05 -12.42
CA THR A 10 31.82 -39.17 -11.27
C THR A 10 31.51 -37.71 -11.59
N LYS A 11 31.79 -37.27 -12.83
CA LYS A 11 31.43 -35.92 -13.27
C LYS A 11 29.91 -35.74 -13.29
N GLU A 12 29.19 -36.66 -13.93
CA GLU A 12 27.73 -36.61 -13.97
C GLU A 12 27.11 -36.61 -12.58
N ASP A 13 27.60 -37.46 -11.68
CA ASP A 13 27.12 -37.55 -10.31
C ASP A 13 27.38 -36.24 -9.53
N LEU A 14 28.55 -35.64 -9.70
CA LEU A 14 28.88 -34.35 -9.07
C LEU A 14 28.04 -33.20 -9.62
N PHE A 15 27.86 -33.11 -10.95
CA PHE A 15 27.01 -32.09 -11.58
C PHE A 15 25.55 -32.24 -11.16
N ARG A 16 25.08 -33.50 -11.09
CA ARG A 16 23.73 -33.80 -10.60
C ARG A 16 23.59 -33.42 -9.13
N ALA A 17 24.53 -33.76 -8.26
CA ALA A 17 24.45 -33.42 -6.84
C ALA A 17 24.46 -31.89 -6.61
N ALA A 18 25.35 -31.17 -7.31
CA ALA A 18 25.49 -29.72 -7.17
C ALA A 18 24.50 -28.89 -8.03
N GLY A 19 23.61 -29.54 -8.79
CA GLY A 19 22.63 -28.86 -9.65
C GLY A 19 23.25 -27.91 -10.68
N SER A 20 24.47 -28.20 -11.14
CA SER A 20 25.24 -27.33 -12.05
C SER A 20 25.42 -25.88 -11.55
N THR A 21 25.43 -25.66 -10.23
CA THR A 21 25.68 -24.36 -9.61
C THR A 21 26.93 -24.41 -8.72
N CYS A 22 27.56 -23.25 -8.50
CA CYS A 22 28.73 -23.16 -7.64
C CYS A 22 28.36 -23.40 -6.18
N ALA A 23 29.08 -24.30 -5.50
CA ALA A 23 28.86 -24.61 -4.07
C ALA A 23 29.25 -23.49 -3.08
N ILE A 24 29.74 -22.34 -3.56
CA ILE A 24 30.08 -21.18 -2.72
C ILE A 24 29.20 -19.98 -3.07
N CYS A 25 29.19 -19.55 -4.34
CA CYS A 25 28.44 -18.35 -4.75
C CYS A 25 27.06 -18.62 -5.37
N HIS A 26 26.68 -19.90 -5.50
CA HIS A 26 25.38 -20.37 -6.02
C HIS A 26 25.06 -19.95 -7.47
N ARG A 27 26.02 -19.34 -8.19
CA ARG A 27 25.80 -18.96 -9.59
C ARG A 27 25.66 -20.20 -10.48
N SER A 28 24.83 -20.11 -11.51
CA SER A 28 24.76 -21.11 -12.58
C SER A 28 26.11 -21.25 -13.28
N LEU A 29 26.56 -22.49 -13.45
CA LEU A 29 27.80 -22.81 -14.15
C LEU A 29 27.55 -23.22 -15.60
N ILE A 30 26.29 -23.33 -16.02
CA ILE A 30 25.90 -23.55 -17.41
C ILE A 30 25.92 -22.21 -18.15
N LEU A 31 26.52 -22.21 -19.34
CA LEU A 31 26.47 -21.06 -20.25
C LEU A 31 25.26 -21.24 -21.18
N GLU A 32 24.37 -20.25 -21.19
CA GLU A 32 23.29 -20.20 -22.17
C GLU A 32 23.89 -20.11 -23.58
N SER A 33 23.49 -21.00 -24.48
CA SER A 33 23.93 -20.97 -25.87
C SER A 33 22.77 -21.26 -26.82
N ASP A 34 22.79 -20.56 -27.95
CA ASP A 34 21.76 -20.45 -28.98
C ASP A 34 21.56 -21.76 -29.77
N GLY A 35 21.21 -22.85 -29.08
CA GLY A 35 20.85 -24.12 -29.71
C GLY A 35 21.98 -25.14 -29.91
N ARG A 36 23.07 -25.08 -29.11
CA ARG A 36 24.03 -26.20 -28.96
C ARG A 36 24.08 -26.68 -27.52
N GLU A 37 24.19 -27.99 -27.31
CA GLU A 37 24.28 -28.57 -25.97
C GLU A 37 25.52 -28.09 -25.20
N GLY A 38 25.29 -27.69 -23.94
CA GLY A 38 26.10 -28.18 -22.81
C GLY A 38 27.43 -27.50 -22.49
N SER A 39 27.68 -26.24 -22.90
CA SER A 39 28.89 -25.54 -22.47
C SER A 39 28.78 -25.07 -21.01
N HIS A 40 29.78 -25.35 -20.18
CA HIS A 40 29.82 -24.95 -18.77
C HIS A 40 31.18 -24.39 -18.37
N ILE A 41 31.19 -23.51 -17.37
CA ILE A 41 32.42 -22.97 -16.73
C ILE A 41 32.80 -23.73 -15.45
N ALA A 42 32.07 -24.78 -15.11
CA ALA A 42 32.26 -25.51 -13.86
C ALA A 42 33.65 -26.15 -13.74
N GLU A 43 34.25 -26.04 -12.57
CA GLU A 43 35.49 -26.71 -12.19
C GLU A 43 35.24 -27.70 -11.06
N MET A 44 35.90 -28.86 -11.15
CA MET A 44 35.76 -29.96 -10.18
C MET A 44 36.97 -29.93 -9.27
N ALA A 45 36.86 -29.15 -8.20
CA ALA A 45 37.96 -28.89 -7.28
C ALA A 45 38.12 -30.05 -6.29
N HIS A 46 39.36 -30.48 -6.06
CA HIS A 46 39.67 -31.46 -5.01
C HIS A 46 39.64 -30.81 -3.63
N ILE A 47 38.88 -31.41 -2.70
CA ILE A 47 38.89 -31.03 -1.29
C ILE A 47 40.27 -31.35 -0.69
N VAL A 48 40.78 -32.57 -0.91
CA VAL A 48 42.16 -32.99 -0.64
C VAL A 48 42.89 -33.18 -1.96
N ALA A 49 43.95 -32.40 -2.22
CA ALA A 49 44.67 -32.46 -3.49
C ALA A 49 45.30 -33.83 -3.79
N GLN A 50 45.41 -34.15 -5.08
CA GLN A 50 46.02 -35.40 -5.55
C GLN A 50 47.50 -35.57 -5.16
N LYS A 51 48.24 -34.46 -5.03
CA LYS A 51 49.67 -34.44 -4.72
C LYS A 51 49.89 -33.91 -3.29
N PRO A 52 50.83 -34.50 -2.52
CA PRO A 52 51.12 -34.04 -1.15
C PRO A 52 51.47 -32.55 -1.03
N GLY A 53 52.14 -31.98 -2.05
CA GLY A 53 52.47 -30.55 -2.09
C GLY A 53 51.37 -29.63 -2.62
N GLY A 54 50.18 -30.15 -2.92
CA GLY A 54 49.03 -29.35 -3.37
C GLY A 54 48.21 -28.76 -2.20
N PRO A 55 47.21 -27.92 -2.49
CA PRO A 55 46.27 -27.41 -1.50
C PRO A 55 45.67 -28.55 -0.65
N ARG A 56 45.85 -28.49 0.68
CA ARG A 56 45.40 -29.53 1.62
C ARG A 56 45.95 -30.94 1.35
N GLY A 57 47.03 -31.08 0.57
CA GLY A 57 47.63 -32.39 0.24
C GLY A 57 48.33 -33.10 1.42
N GLY A 58 48.56 -32.41 2.52
CA GLY A 58 49.09 -32.97 3.77
C GLY A 58 48.03 -33.62 4.68
N GLU A 59 46.75 -33.53 4.32
CA GLU A 59 45.64 -34.14 5.05
C GLU A 59 45.52 -35.65 4.73
N PRO A 60 44.85 -36.44 5.58
CA PRO A 60 44.61 -37.86 5.32
C PRO A 60 43.96 -38.08 3.94
N ARG A 61 44.64 -38.85 3.08
CA ARG A 61 44.19 -39.09 1.72
C ARG A 61 42.94 -39.99 1.71
N PRO A 62 41.87 -39.63 0.99
CA PRO A 62 40.70 -40.50 0.83
C PRO A 62 41.04 -41.74 0.01
N SER A 63 40.24 -42.79 0.17
CA SER A 63 40.34 -44.05 -0.61
C SER A 63 40.15 -43.80 -2.11
N GLU A 64 39.23 -42.91 -2.47
CA GLU A 64 38.96 -42.48 -3.84
C GLU A 64 39.34 -41.01 -4.02
N ILE A 65 40.57 -40.75 -4.48
CA ILE A 65 41.08 -39.37 -4.63
C ILE A 65 40.29 -38.55 -5.65
N ASP A 66 39.79 -39.20 -6.71
CA ASP A 66 38.95 -38.60 -7.74
C ASP A 66 37.47 -38.97 -7.56
N GLY A 67 37.10 -39.47 -6.38
CA GLY A 67 35.72 -39.82 -6.03
C GLY A 67 34.87 -38.57 -5.74
N VAL A 68 33.56 -38.70 -5.91
CA VAL A 68 32.59 -37.59 -5.75
C VAL A 68 32.67 -36.96 -4.35
N ASP A 69 32.99 -37.75 -3.33
CA ASP A 69 33.11 -37.29 -1.93
C ASP A 69 34.32 -36.37 -1.70
N ASN A 70 35.34 -36.46 -2.55
CA ASN A 70 36.53 -35.60 -2.48
C ASN A 70 36.47 -34.43 -3.48
N LEU A 71 35.38 -34.28 -4.23
CA LEU A 71 35.21 -33.23 -5.22
C LEU A 71 34.09 -32.26 -4.82
N ILE A 72 34.34 -30.97 -5.05
CA ILE A 72 33.33 -29.90 -4.92
C ILE A 72 33.24 -29.13 -6.24
N LEU A 73 32.01 -28.84 -6.67
CA LEU A 73 31.75 -28.13 -7.93
C LEU A 73 31.78 -26.62 -7.71
N LEU A 74 32.68 -25.91 -8.39
CA LEU A 74 32.90 -24.47 -8.18
C LEU A 74 32.99 -23.72 -9.51
N CYS A 75 32.82 -22.40 -9.45
CA CYS A 75 33.20 -21.52 -10.56
C CYS A 75 34.73 -21.28 -10.54
N PRO A 76 35.34 -20.84 -11.67
CA PRO A 76 36.79 -20.64 -11.73
C PRO A 76 37.32 -19.62 -10.71
N SER A 77 36.52 -18.61 -10.37
CA SER A 77 36.87 -17.60 -9.36
C SER A 77 36.97 -18.21 -7.97
N ASP A 78 35.96 -18.99 -7.56
CA ASP A 78 35.90 -19.59 -6.23
C ASP A 78 36.91 -20.73 -6.08
N HIS A 79 37.11 -21.54 -7.11
CA HIS A 79 38.13 -22.57 -7.12
C HIS A 79 39.53 -21.96 -6.94
N ARG A 80 39.85 -20.90 -7.71
CA ARG A 80 41.12 -20.18 -7.55
C ARG A 80 41.29 -19.60 -6.15
N MET A 81 40.22 -19.12 -5.53
CA MET A 81 40.25 -18.56 -4.18
C MET A 81 40.63 -19.61 -3.14
N ILE A 82 39.98 -20.79 -3.16
CA ILE A 82 40.22 -21.84 -2.15
C ILE A 82 41.60 -22.52 -2.27
N ASP A 83 42.21 -22.46 -3.46
CA ASP A 83 43.51 -23.08 -3.75
C ASP A 83 44.68 -22.10 -3.67
N LYS A 84 44.43 -20.79 -3.54
CA LYS A 84 45.48 -19.76 -3.50
C LYS A 84 46.33 -19.87 -2.25
N LEU A 85 47.52 -20.46 -2.38
CA LEU A 85 48.49 -20.55 -1.28
C LEU A 85 49.04 -19.16 -0.87
N PRO A 86 49.37 -18.96 0.43
CA PRO A 86 49.14 -19.89 1.55
C PRO A 86 47.74 -19.78 2.16
N PHE A 87 46.93 -18.80 1.75
CA PHE A 87 45.71 -18.39 2.47
C PHE A 87 44.50 -19.30 2.23
N GLY A 88 44.32 -19.81 1.01
CA GLY A 88 43.19 -20.64 0.61
C GLY A 88 42.98 -21.85 1.54
N PRO A 89 43.95 -22.76 1.69
CA PRO A 89 43.86 -23.89 2.62
C PRO A 89 43.64 -23.53 4.10
N ARG A 90 44.06 -22.31 4.53
CA ARG A 90 43.84 -21.84 5.90
C ARG A 90 42.41 -21.37 6.12
N LEU A 91 41.83 -20.69 5.14
CA LEU A 91 40.44 -20.18 5.20
C LEU A 91 39.41 -21.25 4.85
N TYR A 92 39.80 -22.20 3.99
CA TYR A 92 38.97 -23.31 3.51
C TYR A 92 39.68 -24.64 3.79
N PRO A 93 39.77 -25.06 5.08
CA PRO A 93 40.27 -26.38 5.43
C PRO A 93 39.29 -27.48 4.99
N VAL A 94 39.73 -28.75 5.02
CA VAL A 94 38.94 -29.91 4.56
C VAL A 94 37.55 -29.97 5.20
N ALA A 95 37.46 -29.72 6.51
CA ALA A 95 36.19 -29.73 7.23
C ALA A 95 35.20 -28.69 6.67
N THR A 96 35.68 -27.46 6.39
CA THR A 96 34.86 -26.38 5.84
C THR A 96 34.37 -26.70 4.44
N LEU A 97 35.23 -27.21 3.55
CA LEU A 97 34.83 -27.56 2.19
C LEU A 97 33.82 -28.72 2.16
N ARG A 98 33.95 -29.70 3.06
CA ARG A 98 32.96 -30.77 3.21
C ARG A 98 31.62 -30.25 3.71
N ALA A 99 31.63 -29.31 4.66
CA ALA A 99 30.41 -28.68 5.15
C ALA A 99 29.70 -27.88 4.04
N LEU A 100 30.44 -27.05 3.29
CA LEU A 100 29.92 -26.28 2.17
C LEU A 100 29.33 -27.19 1.07
N LYS A 101 30.03 -28.26 0.71
CA LYS A 101 29.52 -29.26 -0.24
C LYS A 101 28.20 -29.87 0.25
N ALA A 102 28.16 -30.34 1.50
CA ALA A 102 26.98 -31.00 2.06
C ALA A 102 25.78 -30.06 2.16
N GLU A 103 26.00 -28.81 2.59
CA GLU A 103 24.96 -27.77 2.66
C GLU A 103 24.41 -27.45 1.26
N HIS A 104 25.28 -27.26 0.28
CA HIS A 104 24.88 -26.96 -1.10
C HIS A 104 24.09 -28.09 -1.74
N GLU A 105 24.55 -29.33 -1.60
CA GLU A 105 23.86 -30.51 -2.16
C GLU A 105 22.51 -30.75 -1.49
N ALA A 106 22.41 -30.51 -0.17
CA ALA A 106 21.14 -30.53 0.54
C ALA A 106 20.19 -29.42 0.07
N TRP A 107 20.71 -28.21 -0.18
CA TRP A 107 19.95 -27.10 -0.75
C TRP A 107 19.38 -27.45 -2.13
N ILE A 108 20.18 -28.06 -3.02
CA ILE A 108 19.73 -28.53 -4.34
C ILE A 108 18.63 -29.59 -4.22
N GLU A 109 18.76 -30.53 -3.30
CA GLU A 109 17.75 -31.57 -3.10
C GLU A 109 16.42 -30.98 -2.60
N VAL A 110 16.47 -30.00 -1.70
CA VAL A 110 15.27 -29.27 -1.26
C VAL A 110 14.66 -28.46 -2.41
N ASP A 111 15.48 -27.75 -3.19
CA ASP A 111 15.01 -26.93 -4.31
C ASP A 111 14.36 -27.79 -5.40
N ARG A 112 14.89 -28.98 -5.70
CA ARG A 112 14.29 -29.94 -6.64
C ARG A 112 12.97 -30.54 -6.17
N ARG A 113 12.82 -30.74 -4.87
CA ARG A 113 11.58 -31.24 -4.26
C ARG A 113 10.55 -30.16 -4.05
N ARG A 114 10.94 -28.89 -4.17
CA ARG A 114 10.01 -27.78 -4.15
C ARG A 114 9.01 -28.06 -5.28
N PRO A 115 7.71 -28.25 -4.97
CA PRO A 115 6.73 -28.33 -6.03
C PRO A 115 6.93 -27.10 -6.90
N GLU A 116 6.89 -27.26 -8.23
CA GLU A 116 6.82 -26.09 -9.11
C GLU A 116 5.79 -25.16 -8.48
N PRO A 117 6.14 -23.87 -8.25
CA PRO A 117 5.13 -22.94 -7.80
C PRO A 117 3.96 -23.15 -8.72
N LEU A 118 2.77 -23.46 -8.15
CA LEU A 118 1.55 -23.68 -8.91
C LEU A 118 1.61 -22.69 -10.06
N GLN A 119 1.80 -23.20 -11.28
CA GLN A 119 1.75 -22.35 -12.46
C GLN A 119 0.34 -21.81 -12.38
N ASP A 120 0.22 -20.55 -11.93
CA ASP A 120 -1.05 -19.88 -11.88
C ASP A 120 -1.54 -19.96 -13.32
N ASP A 121 -2.63 -20.68 -13.55
CA ASP A 121 -3.22 -20.90 -14.87
C ASP A 121 -3.74 -19.57 -15.47
N SER A 122 -3.33 -18.43 -14.91
CA SER A 122 -3.49 -17.05 -15.38
C SER A 122 -2.65 -16.75 -16.64
N SER A 123 -2.38 -17.74 -17.49
CA SER A 123 -1.83 -17.51 -18.83
C SER A 123 -2.78 -16.67 -19.71
N ALA A 124 -4.03 -16.50 -19.27
CA ALA A 124 -4.78 -15.29 -19.55
C ALA A 124 -4.43 -14.21 -18.52
N VAL A 125 -3.53 -13.28 -18.87
CA VAL A 125 -3.37 -12.01 -18.16
C VAL A 125 -4.75 -11.34 -18.13
N ARG A 126 -5.51 -11.54 -17.05
CA ARG A 126 -6.86 -10.97 -16.93
C ARG A 126 -6.68 -9.47 -16.79
N ALA A 127 -7.10 -8.73 -17.82
CA ALA A 127 -7.15 -7.27 -17.81
C ALA A 127 -7.80 -6.78 -16.52
N PRO A 128 -7.31 -5.70 -15.88
CA PRO A 128 -7.98 -5.09 -14.76
C PRO A 128 -9.39 -4.72 -15.21
N VAL A 129 -10.39 -5.13 -14.43
CA VAL A 129 -11.79 -4.95 -14.82
C VAL A 129 -12.32 -3.70 -14.10
N PRO A 130 -12.57 -2.58 -14.81
CA PRO A 130 -13.25 -1.45 -14.21
C PRO A 130 -14.68 -1.83 -13.86
N VAL A 131 -15.21 -1.23 -12.80
CA VAL A 131 -16.63 -1.32 -12.50
C VAL A 131 -17.35 -0.26 -13.31
N ARG A 132 -18.47 -0.61 -13.95
CA ARG A 132 -19.28 0.33 -14.69
C ARG A 132 -20.38 0.94 -13.82
N ALA A 133 -20.86 2.10 -14.24
CA ALA A 133 -22.07 2.69 -13.71
C ALA A 133 -23.24 1.70 -13.80
N GLU A 134 -24.09 1.63 -12.77
CA GLU A 134 -25.23 0.69 -12.62
C GLU A 134 -24.85 -0.80 -12.51
N GLU A 135 -23.56 -1.13 -12.55
CA GLU A 135 -23.09 -2.50 -12.32
C GLU A 135 -23.38 -2.94 -10.88
N ILE A 136 -23.73 -4.22 -10.73
CA ILE A 136 -23.93 -4.86 -9.44
C ILE A 136 -22.62 -5.54 -9.04
N VAL A 137 -22.08 -5.12 -7.91
CA VAL A 137 -20.88 -5.70 -7.31
C VAL A 137 -21.29 -6.54 -6.10
N ALA A 138 -20.89 -7.80 -6.09
CA ALA A 138 -21.03 -8.66 -4.92
C ALA A 138 -19.81 -8.47 -4.01
N VAL A 139 -20.04 -8.19 -2.73
CA VAL A 139 -18.97 -8.06 -1.72
C VAL A 139 -19.44 -8.70 -0.43
N GLY A 140 -18.73 -9.73 0.04
CA GLY A 140 -19.06 -10.40 1.31
C GLY A 140 -20.44 -11.09 1.31
N GLY A 141 -20.88 -11.57 0.14
CA GLY A 141 -22.19 -12.22 -0.04
C GLY A 141 -23.37 -11.27 -0.30
N GLU A 142 -23.16 -9.95 -0.14
CA GLU A 142 -24.17 -8.92 -0.37
C GLU A 142 -24.01 -8.27 -1.75
N ARG A 143 -25.10 -7.74 -2.31
CA ARG A 143 -25.13 -7.16 -3.67
C ARG A 143 -25.36 -5.65 -3.63
N TYR A 144 -24.45 -4.89 -4.23
CA TYR A 144 -24.45 -3.43 -4.23
C TYR A 144 -24.52 -2.90 -5.65
N ARG A 145 -25.46 -1.99 -5.92
CA ARG A 145 -25.58 -1.32 -7.22
C ARG A 145 -24.97 0.08 -7.16
N LEU A 146 -24.00 0.36 -8.03
CA LEU A 146 -23.38 1.68 -8.14
C LEU A 146 -24.31 2.68 -8.82
N CYS A 147 -24.34 3.91 -8.31
CA CYS A 147 -25.11 4.98 -8.93
C CYS A 147 -24.38 5.51 -10.19
N ALA A 148 -25.05 5.45 -11.35
CA ALA A 148 -24.59 6.14 -12.57
C ALA A 148 -24.66 7.66 -12.44
N LEU A 149 -25.73 8.11 -11.79
CA LEU A 149 -26.02 9.47 -11.39
C LEU A 149 -26.73 9.33 -10.04
N PRO A 150 -26.37 10.09 -8.99
CA PRO A 150 -27.22 10.16 -7.81
C PRO A 150 -28.61 10.63 -8.25
N GLU A 151 -29.66 9.92 -7.82
CA GLU A 151 -31.05 10.35 -8.02
C GLU A 151 -31.31 11.80 -7.54
N TYR A 152 -30.44 12.32 -6.67
CA TYR A 152 -30.43 13.70 -6.22
C TYR A 152 -30.11 14.72 -7.33
N ALA A 153 -29.20 14.42 -8.27
CA ALA A 153 -28.87 15.30 -9.39
C ALA A 153 -30.07 15.50 -10.33
N ALA A 154 -30.92 14.47 -10.49
CA ALA A 154 -32.17 14.56 -11.21
C ALA A 154 -33.25 15.44 -10.53
N ARG A 155 -33.04 15.80 -9.24
CA ARG A 155 -33.96 16.62 -8.43
C ARG A 155 -33.45 18.05 -8.18
N SER A 156 -32.39 18.49 -8.86
CA SER A 156 -31.89 19.87 -8.77
C SER A 156 -33.00 20.88 -9.10
N ARG A 157 -33.37 21.70 -8.12
CA ARG A 157 -34.49 22.68 -8.21
C ARG A 157 -34.33 23.73 -9.31
N ASN A 158 -33.15 23.85 -9.91
CA ASN A 158 -32.82 24.87 -10.91
C ASN A 158 -32.38 24.30 -12.28
N GLY A 159 -32.51 23.00 -12.53
CA GLY A 159 -32.16 22.40 -13.83
C GLY A 159 -30.69 22.49 -14.24
N LYS A 160 -29.82 23.01 -13.36
CA LYS A 160 -28.37 23.04 -13.55
C LYS A 160 -27.79 21.76 -12.96
N VAL A 161 -27.28 20.89 -13.83
CA VAL A 161 -26.47 19.72 -13.44
C VAL A 161 -25.12 20.26 -12.96
N PRO A 162 -24.65 19.94 -11.74
CA PRO A 162 -23.31 20.31 -11.32
C PRO A 162 -22.25 19.74 -12.28
N ASP A 163 -21.21 20.50 -12.61
CA ASP A 163 -20.09 20.05 -13.47
C ASP A 163 -19.37 18.80 -12.92
N ARG A 164 -19.51 18.53 -11.61
CA ARG A 164 -19.06 17.33 -10.92
C ARG A 164 -20.14 16.89 -9.97
N ILE A 165 -20.64 15.68 -10.15
CA ILE A 165 -21.66 15.13 -9.25
C ILE A 165 -20.94 14.33 -8.16
N GLU A 166 -20.84 14.90 -6.95
CA GLU A 166 -20.26 14.18 -5.83
C GLU A 166 -21.06 12.91 -5.51
N GLY A 167 -20.35 11.80 -5.38
CA GLY A 167 -20.94 10.47 -5.32
C GLY A 167 -20.90 9.68 -6.63
N SER A 168 -20.60 10.31 -7.77
CA SER A 168 -20.45 9.60 -9.04
C SER A 168 -19.29 8.60 -8.99
N LEU A 169 -19.42 7.51 -9.72
CA LEU A 169 -18.34 6.56 -9.94
C LEU A 169 -17.10 7.28 -10.51
N VAL A 170 -15.99 7.20 -9.78
CA VAL A 170 -14.67 7.67 -10.20
C VAL A 170 -13.81 6.46 -10.53
N GLU A 171 -13.25 6.46 -11.74
CA GLU A 171 -12.32 5.46 -12.24
C GLU A 171 -10.93 6.08 -12.37
N GLN A 172 -9.90 5.34 -11.95
CA GLN A 172 -8.51 5.73 -12.17
C GLN A 172 -7.65 4.51 -12.48
N TRP A 173 -6.86 4.63 -13.54
CA TRP A 173 -5.88 3.63 -13.97
C TRP A 173 -4.50 3.91 -13.37
N SER A 174 -3.77 2.85 -13.08
CA SER A 174 -2.35 2.91 -12.74
C SER A 174 -1.53 3.34 -13.95
N HIS A 175 -0.29 3.80 -13.72
CA HIS A 175 0.54 4.33 -14.80
C HIS A 175 0.94 3.25 -15.82
N ASP A 176 1.15 2.02 -15.34
CA ASP A 176 1.45 0.84 -16.15
C ASP A 176 0.21 0.25 -16.85
N GLY A 177 -0.98 0.81 -16.60
CA GLY A 177 -2.27 0.26 -17.05
C GLY A 177 -2.63 -1.09 -16.42
N GLY A 178 -1.82 -1.56 -15.46
CA GLY A 178 -1.96 -2.88 -14.85
C GLY A 178 -2.90 -2.96 -13.66
N ALA A 179 -3.51 -1.85 -13.28
CA ALA A 179 -4.53 -1.77 -12.25
C ALA A 179 -5.54 -0.66 -12.53
N VAL A 180 -6.75 -0.85 -12.03
CA VAL A 180 -7.82 0.13 -12.04
C VAL A 180 -8.44 0.19 -10.65
N ARG A 181 -8.68 1.41 -10.16
CA ARG A 181 -9.44 1.68 -8.95
C ARG A 181 -10.73 2.39 -9.31
N CYS A 182 -11.82 1.89 -8.75
CA CYS A 182 -13.16 2.41 -8.91
C CYS A 182 -13.72 2.75 -7.53
N GLN A 183 -14.35 3.92 -7.39
CA GLN A 183 -15.00 4.29 -6.15
C GLN A 183 -16.24 5.12 -6.39
N GLY A 184 -17.29 4.93 -5.59
CA GLY A 184 -18.53 5.65 -5.77
C GLY A 184 -19.60 5.31 -4.76
N HIS A 185 -20.68 6.09 -4.82
CA HIS A 185 -21.89 5.85 -4.06
C HIS A 185 -22.64 4.63 -4.62
N ALA A 186 -23.12 3.78 -3.72
CA ALA A 186 -23.93 2.62 -4.07
C ALA A 186 -25.06 2.40 -3.04
N TYR A 187 -25.97 1.49 -3.35
CA TYR A 187 -27.02 1.02 -2.46
C TYR A 187 -27.12 -0.50 -2.50
N ARG A 188 -27.62 -1.12 -1.42
CA ARG A 188 -27.89 -2.57 -1.42
C ARG A 188 -29.12 -2.86 -2.27
N GLU A 189 -29.05 -3.93 -3.06
CA GLU A 189 -30.12 -4.31 -3.99
C GLU A 189 -31.41 -4.76 -3.28
N ASP A 190 -31.31 -5.25 -2.04
CA ASP A 190 -32.47 -5.64 -1.21
C ASP A 190 -33.37 -4.46 -0.80
N GLY A 191 -32.95 -3.22 -1.02
CA GLY A 191 -33.69 -2.01 -0.68
C GLY A 191 -33.78 -1.69 0.82
N GLU A 192 -33.28 -2.57 1.69
CA GLU A 192 -33.23 -2.36 3.14
C GLU A 192 -31.87 -1.82 3.60
N GLY A 193 -30.82 -2.10 2.83
CA GLY A 193 -29.50 -1.56 3.08
C GLY A 193 -29.35 -0.14 2.54
N GLY A 194 -29.30 0.82 3.46
CA GLY A 194 -29.09 2.23 3.17
C GLY A 194 -27.85 2.53 2.30
N HIS A 195 -27.59 3.80 2.06
CA HIS A 195 -26.50 4.25 1.20
C HIS A 195 -25.12 3.75 1.69
N VAL A 196 -24.26 3.40 0.74
CA VAL A 196 -22.89 2.93 1.01
C VAL A 196 -21.88 3.63 0.11
N TRP A 197 -20.61 3.62 0.54
CA TRP A 197 -19.46 3.97 -0.29
C TRP A 197 -18.72 2.69 -0.67
N LEU A 198 -18.62 2.42 -1.96
CA LEU A 198 -17.92 1.26 -2.51
C LEU A 198 -16.60 1.71 -3.08
N ARG A 199 -15.52 1.01 -2.70
CA ARG A 199 -14.19 1.15 -3.28
C ARG A 199 -13.72 -0.21 -3.75
N ARG A 200 -13.32 -0.31 -5.01
CA ARG A 200 -12.78 -1.54 -5.60
C ARG A 200 -11.47 -1.25 -6.31
N VAL A 201 -10.51 -2.14 -6.16
CA VAL A 201 -9.28 -2.18 -6.95
C VAL A 201 -9.25 -3.52 -7.66
N SER A 202 -9.10 -3.50 -8.98
CA SER A 202 -8.81 -4.68 -9.80
C SER A 202 -7.43 -4.50 -10.40
N ALA A 203 -6.60 -5.54 -10.38
CA ALA A 203 -5.21 -5.43 -10.80
C ALA A 203 -4.65 -6.76 -11.30
N HIS A 204 -3.71 -6.65 -12.24
CA HIS A 204 -2.86 -7.78 -12.62
C HIS A 204 -2.04 -8.26 -11.41
N ALA A 205 -1.80 -9.57 -11.36
CA ALA A 205 -0.94 -10.17 -10.34
C ALA A 205 0.48 -9.58 -10.35
N SER A 206 0.98 -9.18 -11.53
CA SER A 206 2.30 -8.57 -11.72
C SER A 206 2.36 -7.06 -11.52
N SER A 207 1.24 -6.35 -11.36
CA SER A 207 1.26 -4.89 -11.19
C SER A 207 1.68 -4.52 -9.76
N ALA A 208 2.87 -3.94 -9.64
CA ALA A 208 3.40 -3.47 -8.36
C ALA A 208 2.54 -2.32 -7.79
N GLU A 209 2.13 -1.36 -8.63
CA GLU A 209 1.23 -0.28 -8.22
C GLU A 209 -0.15 -0.82 -7.82
N GLY A 210 -0.68 -1.78 -8.59
CA GLY A 210 -1.90 -2.48 -8.24
C GLY A 210 -1.83 -3.19 -6.89
N ALA A 211 -0.71 -3.85 -6.58
CA ALA A 211 -0.51 -4.51 -5.29
C ALA A 211 -0.55 -3.52 -4.12
N LEU A 212 0.07 -2.34 -4.29
CA LEU A 212 0.02 -1.27 -3.29
C LEU A 212 -1.39 -0.73 -3.10
N TRP A 213 -2.14 -0.50 -4.17
CA TRP A 213 -3.53 -0.03 -4.08
C TRP A 213 -4.45 -1.04 -3.40
N ARG A 214 -4.29 -2.34 -3.74
CA ARG A 214 -5.06 -3.40 -3.07
C ARG A 214 -4.74 -3.43 -1.58
N ARG A 215 -3.45 -3.34 -1.23
CA ARG A 215 -3.00 -3.33 0.16
C ARG A 215 -3.57 -2.15 0.94
N ALA A 216 -3.57 -0.94 0.36
CA ALA A 216 -4.10 0.25 1.01
C ALA A 216 -5.59 0.11 1.38
N VAL A 217 -6.41 -0.50 0.52
CA VAL A 217 -7.84 -0.74 0.78
C VAL A 217 -8.04 -1.78 1.90
N VAL A 218 -7.24 -2.85 1.91
CA VAL A 218 -7.26 -3.85 2.99
C VAL A 218 -6.84 -3.23 4.33
N ASP A 219 -5.76 -2.44 4.32
CA ASP A 219 -5.25 -1.77 5.51
C ASP A 219 -6.25 -0.74 6.04
N GLU A 220 -7.00 -0.06 5.18
CA GLU A 220 -8.07 0.84 5.60
C GLU A 220 -9.20 0.09 6.32
N ALA A 221 -9.64 -1.03 5.77
CA ALA A 221 -10.63 -1.89 6.42
C ALA A 221 -10.12 -2.35 7.80
N ALA A 222 -8.86 -2.79 7.89
CA ALA A 222 -8.25 -3.21 9.15
C ALA A 222 -8.14 -2.06 10.17
N VAL A 223 -7.79 -0.84 9.74
CA VAL A 223 -7.76 0.34 10.63
C VAL A 223 -9.15 0.62 11.22
N LEU A 224 -10.19 0.59 10.39
CA LEU A 224 -11.56 0.88 10.81
C LEU A 224 -12.14 -0.22 11.71
N VAL A 225 -11.75 -1.48 11.52
CA VAL A 225 -12.25 -2.62 12.31
C VAL A 225 -11.45 -2.84 13.59
N ASP A 226 -10.12 -2.86 13.50
CA ASP A 226 -9.27 -3.31 14.60
C ASP A 226 -8.79 -2.17 15.50
N ARG A 227 -8.60 -0.97 14.93
CA ARG A 227 -7.96 0.16 15.62
C ARG A 227 -8.92 1.27 16.02
N LEU A 228 -9.90 1.56 15.16
CA LEU A 228 -10.87 2.63 15.34
C LEU A 228 -12.33 2.13 15.21
N PRO A 229 -12.73 1.05 15.90
CA PRO A 229 -14.05 0.45 15.72
C PRO A 229 -15.17 1.39 16.15
N ALA A 230 -16.18 1.52 15.29
CA ALA A 230 -17.45 2.21 15.56
C ALA A 230 -17.32 3.66 16.06
N LEU A 231 -16.23 4.35 15.72
CA LEU A 231 -16.04 5.75 16.11
C LEU A 231 -16.99 6.65 15.32
N THR A 232 -17.79 7.44 16.02
CA THR A 232 -18.69 8.41 15.36
C THR A 232 -17.88 9.43 14.58
N GLY A 233 -18.24 9.65 13.31
CA GLY A 233 -17.51 10.53 12.40
C GLY A 233 -16.53 9.81 11.47
N LEU A 234 -16.25 8.52 11.68
CA LEU A 234 -15.55 7.65 10.74
C LEU A 234 -16.53 6.75 9.98
N PRO A 235 -16.17 6.28 8.77
CA PRO A 235 -16.96 5.30 8.04
C PRO A 235 -17.02 3.96 8.80
N SER A 236 -18.16 3.28 8.71
CA SER A 236 -18.33 1.93 9.28
C SER A 236 -18.13 0.88 8.21
N VAL A 237 -17.31 -0.14 8.45
CA VAL A 237 -17.11 -1.23 7.49
C VAL A 237 -18.34 -2.14 7.49
N LEU A 238 -18.92 -2.35 6.31
CA LEU A 238 -20.08 -3.23 6.11
C LEU A 238 -19.68 -4.56 5.47
N ALA A 239 -18.78 -4.51 4.49
CA ALA A 239 -18.25 -5.69 3.83
C ALA A 239 -16.84 -5.40 3.28
N VAL A 240 -16.00 -6.43 3.31
CA VAL A 240 -14.70 -6.43 2.64
C VAL A 240 -14.50 -7.79 1.99
N GLU A 241 -14.03 -7.79 0.75
CA GLU A 241 -13.69 -9.01 0.02
C GLU A 241 -12.37 -8.79 -0.71
N ALA A 242 -11.45 -9.74 -0.57
CA ALA A 242 -10.14 -9.67 -1.18
C ALA A 242 -9.79 -11.01 -1.84
N THR A 243 -9.26 -10.91 -3.05
CA THR A 243 -8.67 -12.00 -3.83
C THR A 243 -7.25 -11.60 -4.22
N PRO A 244 -6.45 -12.49 -4.84
CA PRO A 244 -5.11 -12.12 -5.32
C PRO A 244 -5.09 -10.93 -6.29
N THR A 245 -6.16 -10.74 -7.08
CA THR A 245 -6.27 -9.73 -8.15
C THR A 245 -7.24 -8.60 -7.84
N ASP A 246 -8.17 -8.77 -6.91
CA ASP A 246 -9.23 -7.81 -6.64
C ASP A 246 -9.38 -7.56 -5.13
N VAL A 247 -9.70 -6.33 -4.74
CA VAL A 247 -10.22 -6.03 -3.41
C VAL A 247 -11.39 -5.08 -3.52
N ALA A 248 -12.44 -5.31 -2.74
CA ALA A 248 -13.57 -4.41 -2.59
C ALA A 248 -13.82 -4.14 -1.09
N LEU A 249 -14.03 -2.87 -0.76
CA LEU A 249 -14.43 -2.39 0.54
C LEU A 249 -15.73 -1.62 0.41
N VAL A 250 -16.70 -1.99 1.23
CA VAL A 250 -17.99 -1.30 1.35
C VAL A 250 -18.11 -0.73 2.75
N THR A 251 -18.36 0.58 2.80
CA THR A 251 -18.57 1.29 4.07
C THR A 251 -19.94 1.97 4.11
N GLY A 252 -20.52 2.08 5.31
CA GLY A 252 -21.81 2.70 5.53
C GLY A 252 -21.74 4.21 5.33
N LEU A 253 -22.72 4.76 4.62
CA LEU A 253 -22.81 6.18 4.31
C LEU A 253 -23.97 6.83 5.08
N PRO A 254 -23.71 7.55 6.19
CA PRO A 254 -24.78 8.11 7.04
C PRO A 254 -25.60 9.20 6.34
N SER A 255 -25.05 9.79 5.27
CA SER A 255 -25.69 10.77 4.41
C SER A 255 -24.98 10.82 3.07
N VAL A 256 -25.72 11.01 1.99
CA VAL A 256 -25.16 11.26 0.65
C VAL A 256 -24.82 12.73 0.42
N THR A 257 -25.15 13.60 1.36
CA THR A 257 -24.94 15.05 1.23
C THR A 257 -23.59 15.43 1.80
N SER A 258 -22.70 15.92 0.95
CA SER A 258 -21.44 16.53 1.32
C SER A 258 -21.63 17.92 1.91
N ILE A 259 -20.60 18.46 2.56
CA ILE A 259 -20.67 19.80 3.14
C ILE A 259 -20.68 20.90 2.08
N ASP A 260 -20.01 20.75 0.94
CA ASP A 260 -20.11 21.70 -0.18
C ASP A 260 -21.53 21.73 -0.75
N ASP A 261 -22.17 20.59 -0.98
CA ASP A 261 -23.56 20.55 -1.44
C ASP A 261 -24.51 21.18 -0.40
N PHE A 262 -24.32 20.88 0.88
CA PHE A 262 -25.18 21.38 1.94
C PHE A 262 -25.04 22.90 2.14
N PHE A 263 -23.82 23.41 2.04
CA PHE A 263 -23.50 24.82 2.28
C PHE A 263 -23.44 25.67 1.01
N ALA A 264 -23.60 25.07 -0.18
CA ALA A 264 -23.70 25.76 -1.47
C ALA A 264 -24.69 26.93 -1.37
N ASP A 265 -24.20 28.14 -1.68
CA ASP A 265 -24.92 29.42 -1.61
C ASP A 265 -25.48 29.83 -0.23
N ARG A 266 -25.32 29.01 0.82
CA ARG A 266 -25.91 29.18 2.17
C ARG A 266 -24.89 29.53 3.26
N GLY A 267 -23.60 29.26 3.01
CA GLY A 267 -22.49 29.28 3.98
C GLY A 267 -22.31 30.52 4.86
N ARG A 268 -22.93 31.65 4.50
CA ARG A 268 -22.66 32.97 5.12
C ARG A 268 -23.62 33.38 6.24
N SER A 269 -24.72 32.66 6.47
CA SER A 269 -25.70 33.04 7.50
C SER A 269 -25.33 32.56 8.91
N ALA A 270 -25.83 33.27 9.93
CA ALA A 270 -25.59 32.92 11.35
C ALA A 270 -26.14 31.55 11.75
N ALA A 271 -27.22 31.10 11.12
CA ALA A 271 -27.74 29.75 11.36
C ALA A 271 -26.79 28.69 10.79
N VAL A 272 -26.26 28.94 9.60
CA VAL A 272 -25.39 28.00 8.88
C VAL A 272 -24.02 27.87 9.54
N VAL A 273 -23.40 28.98 9.94
CA VAL A 273 -22.14 28.97 10.71
C VAL A 273 -22.29 28.20 12.02
N ARG A 274 -23.43 28.35 12.72
CA ARG A 274 -23.73 27.58 13.93
C ARG A 274 -23.80 26.08 13.66
N VAL A 275 -24.48 25.66 12.59
CA VAL A 275 -24.58 24.24 12.21
C VAL A 275 -23.18 23.67 11.92
N LEU A 276 -22.39 24.35 11.09
CA LEU A 276 -21.03 23.92 10.75
C LEU A 276 -20.15 23.78 12.00
N PHE A 277 -20.06 24.83 12.83
CA PHE A 277 -19.22 24.80 14.05
C PHE A 277 -19.73 23.81 15.10
N THR A 278 -21.02 23.49 15.11
CA THR A 278 -21.56 22.41 15.94
C THR A 278 -21.08 21.04 15.44
N GLY A 279 -21.17 20.80 14.13
CA GLY A 279 -20.82 19.51 13.53
C GLY A 279 -19.33 19.20 13.53
N LEU A 280 -18.46 20.23 13.51
CA LEU A 280 -16.99 20.07 13.53
C LEU A 280 -16.46 19.33 14.76
N GLU A 281 -17.17 19.34 15.89
CA GLU A 281 -16.76 18.61 17.08
C GLU A 281 -16.65 17.10 16.84
N THR A 282 -17.62 16.52 16.12
CA THR A 282 -17.60 15.09 15.76
C THR A 282 -16.46 14.79 14.79
N LEU A 283 -16.32 15.59 13.72
CA LEU A 283 -15.28 15.40 12.71
C LEU A 283 -13.87 15.55 13.28
N CYS A 284 -13.61 16.60 14.08
CA CYS A 284 -12.31 16.81 14.70
C CYS A 284 -11.96 15.70 15.70
N THR A 285 -12.96 15.12 16.37
CA THR A 285 -12.74 13.95 17.25
C THR A 285 -12.31 12.74 16.43
N ALA A 286 -12.99 12.46 15.31
CA ALA A 286 -12.66 11.38 14.40
C ALA A 286 -11.25 11.52 13.77
N LEU A 287 -10.93 12.73 13.26
CA LEU A 287 -9.59 13.03 12.74
C LEU A 287 -8.51 12.93 13.82
N GLY A 288 -8.79 13.41 15.04
CA GLY A 288 -7.85 13.32 16.15
C GLY A 288 -7.55 11.87 16.54
N ALA A 289 -8.54 10.98 16.51
CA ALA A 289 -8.33 9.56 16.75
C ALA A 289 -7.52 8.89 15.63
N LEU A 290 -7.72 9.30 14.37
CA LEU A 290 -6.88 8.87 13.25
C LEU A 290 -5.41 9.31 13.45
N HIS A 291 -5.21 10.56 13.91
CA HIS A 291 -3.89 11.11 14.23
C HIS A 291 -3.21 10.38 15.39
N ASP A 292 -3.97 10.04 16.46
CA ASP A 292 -3.47 9.23 17.59
C ASP A 292 -3.06 7.82 17.13
N ALA A 293 -3.70 7.30 16.08
CA ALA A 293 -3.31 6.06 15.42
C ALA A 293 -2.08 6.22 14.49
N GLY A 294 -1.43 7.39 14.47
CA GLY A 294 -0.26 7.67 13.62
C GLY A 294 -0.60 7.75 12.14
N LEU A 295 -1.86 8.00 11.80
CA LEU A 295 -2.37 8.11 10.44
C LEU A 295 -2.90 9.52 10.20
N ALA A 296 -2.88 9.98 8.95
CA ALA A 296 -3.48 11.25 8.54
C ALA A 296 -4.31 11.04 7.28
N HIS A 297 -5.43 11.74 7.15
CA HIS A 297 -6.35 11.58 6.02
C HIS A 297 -5.71 11.98 4.69
N ARG A 298 -4.90 13.05 4.65
CA ARG A 298 -4.06 13.51 3.52
C ARG A 298 -4.79 13.82 2.19
N ALA A 299 -6.12 13.71 2.18
CA ALA A 299 -6.97 14.00 1.03
C ALA A 299 -8.26 14.70 1.44
N LEU A 300 -8.22 15.53 2.48
CA LEU A 300 -9.40 16.28 2.92
C LEU A 300 -9.81 17.29 1.83
N HIS A 301 -11.06 17.21 1.43
CA HIS A 301 -11.75 18.14 0.55
C HIS A 301 -13.24 18.17 0.94
N PRO A 302 -14.04 19.15 0.49
CA PRO A 302 -15.44 19.25 0.89
C PRO A 302 -16.26 17.96 0.72
N GLY A 303 -16.23 17.30 -0.45
CA GLY A 303 -16.87 15.98 -0.64
C GLY A 303 -16.37 14.81 0.18
N ALA A 304 -15.20 14.91 0.83
CA ALA A 304 -14.74 13.89 1.76
C ALA A 304 -15.49 13.96 3.10
N ILE A 305 -16.27 15.03 3.34
CA ILE A 305 -16.98 15.29 4.58
C ILE A 305 -18.48 15.35 4.30
N LEU A 306 -19.23 14.51 4.99
CA LEU A 306 -20.66 14.32 4.85
C LEU A 306 -21.39 14.93 6.05
N ILE A 307 -22.59 15.44 5.83
CA ILE A 307 -23.45 15.99 6.90
C ILE A 307 -24.76 15.21 7.02
N ASP A 308 -25.04 14.71 8.22
CA ASP A 308 -26.28 13.98 8.50
C ASP A 308 -27.46 14.91 8.85
N ARG A 309 -28.67 14.34 8.94
CA ARG A 309 -29.90 15.10 9.27
C ARG A 309 -29.86 15.76 10.65
N ARG A 310 -28.94 15.36 11.54
CA ARG A 310 -28.72 15.95 12.86
C ARG A 310 -27.63 17.03 12.85
N GLY A 311 -27.04 17.31 11.69
CA GLY A 311 -25.96 18.28 11.51
C GLY A 311 -24.59 17.78 11.98
N ARG A 312 -24.41 16.47 12.17
CA ARG A 312 -23.09 15.91 12.50
C ARG A 312 -22.30 15.66 11.23
N LEU A 313 -20.99 15.92 11.31
CA LEU A 313 -20.06 15.75 10.21
C LEU A 313 -19.33 14.40 10.32
N HIS A 314 -19.19 13.73 9.19
CA HIS A 314 -18.57 12.40 9.07
C HIS A 314 -17.60 12.37 7.91
N LEU A 315 -16.50 11.62 8.02
CA LEU A 315 -15.65 11.30 6.89
C LEU A 315 -16.31 10.23 6.01
N ARG A 316 -16.20 10.40 4.69
CA ARG A 316 -16.66 9.43 3.69
C ARG A 316 -15.76 8.19 3.63
N ASP A 317 -14.45 8.39 3.73
CA ASP A 317 -13.41 7.38 3.67
C ASP A 317 -12.19 7.83 4.50
N LEU A 318 -11.12 7.02 4.59
CA LEU A 318 -9.87 7.44 5.23
C LEU A 318 -8.91 8.17 4.28
N GLY A 319 -9.36 8.58 3.09
CA GLY A 319 -8.55 9.27 2.11
C GLY A 319 -7.33 8.45 1.69
N ARG A 320 -6.14 8.98 1.99
CA ARG A 320 -4.83 8.40 1.68
C ARG A 320 -4.05 7.99 2.94
N ALA A 321 -4.77 7.74 4.04
CA ALA A 321 -4.17 7.35 5.31
C ALA A 321 -3.32 6.07 5.21
N THR A 322 -3.73 5.12 4.38
CA THR A 322 -3.12 3.79 4.25
C THR A 322 -2.29 3.60 2.97
N ASP A 323 -2.05 4.67 2.20
CA ASP A 323 -1.19 4.62 1.03
C ASP A 323 0.28 4.42 1.46
N SER A 324 0.91 3.32 1.04
CA SER A 324 2.28 2.92 1.43
C SER A 324 3.38 3.92 1.02
N ALA A 325 3.09 4.82 0.06
CA ALA A 325 4.03 5.85 -0.39
C ALA A 325 4.17 7.03 0.58
N ALA A 326 3.27 7.14 1.55
CA ALA A 326 3.24 8.26 2.47
C ALA A 326 3.88 7.84 3.79
N GLY A 327 5.20 8.03 3.87
CA GLY A 327 5.99 7.84 5.06
C GLY A 327 5.30 8.44 6.29
N GLN A 328 5.47 7.78 7.44
CA GLN A 328 4.97 8.19 8.76
C GLN A 328 5.67 9.48 9.22
N SER A 329 5.46 10.56 8.49
CA SER A 329 6.06 11.86 8.75
C SER A 329 5.34 12.48 9.95
N THR A 330 6.13 13.03 10.88
CA THR A 330 5.65 13.69 12.10
C THR A 330 4.92 15.02 11.85
N GLY A 331 4.47 15.29 10.61
CA GLY A 331 3.77 16.53 10.22
C GLY A 331 2.42 16.32 9.52
N ASP A 332 2.04 15.09 9.17
CA ASP A 332 0.90 14.88 8.26
C ASP A 332 -0.45 15.21 8.92
N GLY A 333 -0.59 15.01 10.24
CA GLY A 333 -1.78 15.46 10.96
C GLY A 333 -1.96 16.98 10.95
N ALA A 334 -0.85 17.74 10.88
CA ALA A 334 -0.91 19.19 10.77
C ALA A 334 -1.34 19.65 9.36
N GLU A 335 -1.11 18.84 8.32
CA GLU A 335 -1.66 19.08 6.98
C GLU A 335 -3.17 18.85 6.95
N ASP A 336 -3.69 17.85 7.66
CA ASP A 336 -5.15 17.69 7.81
C ASP A 336 -5.78 18.88 8.55
N VAL A 337 -5.11 19.39 9.60
CA VAL A 337 -5.58 20.59 10.33
C VAL A 337 -5.67 21.79 9.41
N ARG A 338 -4.64 21.99 8.57
CA ARG A 338 -4.61 23.07 7.58
C ARG A 338 -5.73 22.91 6.57
N ALA A 339 -5.85 21.72 5.95
CA ALA A 339 -6.87 21.45 4.95
C ALA A 339 -8.29 21.65 5.50
N LEU A 340 -8.56 21.20 6.72
CA LEU A 340 -9.84 21.44 7.38
C LEU A 340 -10.08 22.93 7.63
N ALA A 341 -9.07 23.70 8.05
CA ALA A 341 -9.19 25.13 8.24
C ALA A 341 -9.46 25.87 6.92
N GLU A 342 -8.82 25.47 5.82
CA GLU A 342 -9.06 26.01 4.48
C GLU A 342 -10.50 25.76 4.03
N ILE A 343 -11.00 24.53 4.22
CA ILE A 343 -12.40 24.17 3.93
C ILE A 343 -13.36 25.03 4.76
N VAL A 344 -13.17 25.10 6.08
CA VAL A 344 -14.06 25.87 6.96
C VAL A 344 -14.03 27.36 6.62
N PHE A 345 -12.84 27.92 6.37
CA PHE A 345 -12.67 29.31 5.98
C PHE A 345 -13.42 29.61 4.67
N PHE A 346 -13.26 28.76 3.65
CA PHE A 346 -13.96 28.92 2.38
C PHE A 346 -15.47 28.87 2.56
N LEU A 347 -15.98 27.90 3.31
CA LEU A 347 -17.42 27.73 3.52
C LEU A 347 -18.08 28.93 4.21
N ILE A 348 -17.41 29.55 5.19
CA ILE A 348 -18.00 30.66 5.96
C ILE A 348 -17.77 32.02 5.30
N THR A 349 -16.77 32.19 4.44
CA THR A 349 -16.45 33.48 3.79
C THR A 349 -16.85 33.53 2.33
N GLY A 350 -16.94 32.38 1.65
CA GLY A 350 -17.08 32.27 0.20
C GLY A 350 -15.80 32.56 -0.57
N SER A 351 -14.64 32.65 0.09
CA SER A 351 -13.35 32.91 -0.55
C SER A 351 -12.26 32.05 0.10
N PRO A 352 -11.30 31.51 -0.68
CA PRO A 352 -10.22 30.73 -0.09
C PRO A 352 -9.30 31.65 0.76
N PRO A 353 -8.63 31.10 1.78
CA PRO A 353 -7.59 31.84 2.49
C PRO A 353 -6.41 32.16 1.57
N LEU A 354 -5.54 33.07 2.00
CA LEU A 354 -4.36 33.43 1.22
C LEU A 354 -3.37 32.27 1.21
N ALA A 355 -2.88 31.92 0.02
CA ALA A 355 -1.88 30.86 -0.14
C ALA A 355 -0.57 31.19 0.60
N THR A 356 -0.18 32.47 0.61
CA THR A 356 1.04 32.98 1.26
C THR A 356 0.79 34.32 1.93
N GLY A 357 1.51 34.60 3.01
CA GLY A 357 1.47 35.88 3.71
C GLY A 357 0.44 35.94 4.85
N PRO A 358 0.21 37.15 5.41
CA PRO A 358 -0.69 37.34 6.55
C PRO A 358 -2.13 37.03 6.17
N GLN A 359 -2.78 36.15 6.95
CA GLN A 359 -4.18 35.76 6.70
C GLN A 359 -5.15 36.91 7.01
N VAL A 360 -6.20 37.03 6.20
CA VAL A 360 -7.33 37.94 6.49
C VAL A 360 -8.27 37.26 7.49
N SER A 361 -8.71 37.98 8.51
CA SER A 361 -9.68 37.46 9.48
C SER A 361 -11.00 37.08 8.81
N ALA A 362 -11.51 35.89 9.08
CA ALA A 362 -12.81 35.44 8.58
C ALA A 362 -13.96 36.39 9.00
N SER A 363 -13.86 37.01 10.18
CA SER A 363 -14.81 38.01 10.69
C SER A 363 -14.84 39.31 9.87
N ALA A 364 -13.74 39.67 9.21
CA ALA A 364 -13.70 40.82 8.30
C ALA A 364 -14.44 40.54 6.99
N LEU A 365 -14.41 39.29 6.52
CA LEU A 365 -15.10 38.85 5.29
C LEU A 365 -16.56 38.45 5.56
N ASN A 366 -16.84 37.95 6.75
CA ASN A 366 -18.18 37.59 7.21
C ASN A 366 -18.37 38.03 8.68
N PRO A 367 -19.03 39.18 8.93
CA PRO A 367 -19.25 39.73 10.28
C PRO A 367 -20.04 38.83 11.24
N VAL A 368 -20.69 37.78 10.73
CA VAL A 368 -21.37 36.77 11.54
C VAL A 368 -20.38 35.86 12.27
N VAL A 369 -19.16 35.72 11.76
CA VAL A 369 -18.10 34.88 12.34
C VAL A 369 -17.49 35.61 13.54
N PRO A 370 -17.46 35.00 14.75
CA PRO A 370 -16.83 35.63 15.90
C PRO A 370 -15.31 35.76 15.75
N ASP A 371 -14.72 36.84 16.28
CA ASP A 371 -13.26 37.06 16.20
C ASP A 371 -12.42 35.93 16.81
N ARG A 372 -12.93 35.30 17.87
CA ARG A 372 -12.27 34.12 18.47
C ARG A 372 -12.19 32.94 17.49
N ALA A 373 -13.21 32.75 16.66
CA ALA A 373 -13.20 31.73 15.61
C ALA A 373 -12.21 32.11 14.49
N SER A 374 -12.17 33.40 14.10
CA SER A 374 -11.16 33.91 13.15
C SER A 374 -9.74 33.63 13.63
N ALA A 375 -9.43 33.90 14.90
CA ALA A 375 -8.10 33.67 15.47
C ALA A 375 -7.72 32.18 15.47
N ALA A 376 -8.68 31.29 15.76
CA ALA A 376 -8.46 29.84 15.71
C ALA A 376 -8.15 29.36 14.29
N LEU A 377 -8.88 29.87 13.29
CA LEU A 377 -8.64 29.55 11.87
C LEU A 377 -7.28 30.06 11.40
N ILE A 378 -6.91 31.30 11.72
CA ILE A 378 -5.60 31.87 11.34
C ILE A 378 -4.45 31.01 11.89
N ARG A 379 -4.54 30.56 13.15
CA ARG A 379 -3.53 29.65 13.72
C ARG A 379 -3.48 28.32 12.95
N ALA A 380 -4.62 27.71 12.67
CA ALA A 380 -4.68 26.45 11.93
C ALA A 380 -4.18 26.58 10.47
N LEU A 381 -4.27 27.79 9.89
CA LEU A 381 -3.75 28.15 8.58
C LEU A 381 -2.26 28.57 8.61
N SER A 382 -1.56 28.48 9.75
CA SER A 382 -0.15 28.86 9.83
C SER A 382 0.69 28.09 8.80
N ALA A 383 1.69 28.78 8.23
CA ALA A 383 2.66 28.16 7.35
C ALA A 383 3.48 27.08 8.10
N GLU A 384 3.71 27.28 9.40
CA GLU A 384 4.49 26.40 10.26
C GLU A 384 3.62 25.28 10.85
N PRO A 385 3.82 23.99 10.49
CA PRO A 385 2.95 22.88 10.91
C PRO A 385 2.78 22.74 12.43
N ARG A 386 3.86 22.95 13.20
CA ARG A 386 3.82 22.86 14.68
C ARG A 386 2.92 23.92 15.34
N GLU A 387 2.65 25.04 14.68
CA GLU A 387 1.80 26.10 15.24
C GLU A 387 0.30 25.79 15.10
N ARG A 388 -0.06 24.96 14.12
CA ARG A 388 -1.46 24.63 13.81
C ARG A 388 -2.14 23.90 14.97
N GLY A 389 -1.37 23.09 15.69
CA GLY A 389 -1.81 22.32 16.86
C GLY A 389 -2.72 21.16 16.50
N ASP A 390 -3.35 20.56 17.51
CA ASP A 390 -4.24 19.40 17.35
C ASP A 390 -5.59 19.78 16.72
N VAL A 391 -6.10 18.94 15.80
CA VAL A 391 -7.39 19.16 15.11
C VAL A 391 -8.58 19.25 16.08
N ARG A 392 -8.55 18.54 17.21
CA ARG A 392 -9.55 18.59 18.28
C ARG A 392 -9.56 19.94 18.98
N ARG A 393 -8.41 20.61 19.08
CA ARG A 393 -8.33 21.97 19.61
C ARG A 393 -9.06 22.95 18.69
N LEU A 394 -8.84 22.85 17.38
CA LEU A 394 -9.56 23.68 16.39
C LEU A 394 -11.08 23.52 16.54
N GLY A 395 -11.57 22.27 16.57
CA GLY A 395 -13.00 21.99 16.74
C GLY A 395 -13.60 22.59 18.01
N ARG A 396 -12.92 22.42 19.17
CA ARG A 396 -13.36 22.97 20.45
C ARG A 396 -13.42 24.49 20.46
N GLU A 397 -12.42 25.16 19.89
CA GLU A 397 -12.36 26.62 19.86
C GLU A 397 -13.45 27.22 18.96
N LEU A 398 -13.69 26.63 17.78
CA LEU A 398 -14.78 27.03 16.89
C LEU A 398 -16.15 26.83 17.54
N ARG A 399 -16.34 25.70 18.24
CA ARG A 399 -17.57 25.42 18.99
C ARG A 399 -17.78 26.42 20.13
N ALA A 400 -16.73 26.73 20.89
CA ALA A 400 -16.78 27.66 22.02
C ALA A 400 -17.08 29.10 21.57
N ALA A 401 -16.63 29.50 20.39
CA ALA A 401 -16.89 30.82 19.82
C ALA A 401 -18.39 31.12 19.64
N LEU A 402 -19.25 30.09 19.48
CA LEU A 402 -20.70 30.25 19.38
C LEU A 402 -21.39 30.68 20.69
N ARG A 403 -20.72 30.52 21.84
CA ARG A 403 -21.30 30.74 23.17
C ARG A 403 -21.13 32.17 23.68
N VAL A 404 -20.38 33.00 22.97
CA VAL A 404 -20.11 34.39 23.36
C VAL A 404 -21.09 35.29 22.61
N ARG A 405 -22.02 35.90 23.35
CA ARG A 405 -22.80 37.06 22.89
C ARG A 405 -22.07 38.33 23.32
#